data_AF-A0A1M5XJ29-F1
#
_entry.id   AF-A0A1M5XJ29-F1
#
_cell.length_a   1.000
_cell.length_b   1.000
_cell.length_c   1.000
_cell.angle_alpha   90.00
_cell.angle_beta   90.00
_cell.angle_gamma   90.00
#
_symmetry.space_group_name_H-M   'P 1'
#
loop_
_entity.id
_entity.type
_entity.pdbx_description
1 polymer ?
#
loop_
_entity_poly.entity_id
_entity_poly.type
_entity_poly.pdbx_seq_one_letter_code
_entity_poly.pdbx_strand_id
1 'polypeptide(L)'
;MVSQNSYDGIDKYAADLIRHKARQLVGKAGFTEDDRPDLEQELMIDLLQRMRHFNPAKAKKTTFMARIVERHISTILEARFAQCRDWRLCQTSLNEPLDNGEGDTTERIDFLDGEGSLGSGTRETRERLAHEIRMDLGQAIASLPEELRDLCLRLHDSTMAEVAREMGIPRTTLYDRLSKLRDAFREAGLEDYL
;
A
#
# COMPACT_ATOMS: atom_id res chain seq x y z
N MET A 1 -22.80 16.30 -0.11
CA MET A 1 -24.15 15.68 -0.18
C MET A 1 -24.99 16.14 1.01
N VAL A 2 -26.32 16.11 0.92
CA VAL A 2 -27.20 16.41 2.07
C VAL A 2 -27.24 15.17 2.97
N SER A 3 -26.94 15.31 4.26
CA SER A 3 -27.00 14.20 5.23
C SER A 3 -28.39 13.53 5.18
N GLN A 4 -28.42 12.21 5.04
CA GLN A 4 -29.65 11.40 4.99
C GLN A 4 -30.26 11.12 6.37
N ASN A 5 -29.60 11.54 7.45
CA ASN A 5 -30.10 11.28 8.80
C ASN A 5 -31.34 12.13 9.12
N SER A 6 -32.47 11.44 9.33
CA SER A 6 -33.70 12.04 9.83
C SER A 6 -33.73 11.97 11.35
N TYR A 7 -33.86 13.13 12.00
CA TYR A 7 -33.91 13.25 13.48
C TYR A 7 -35.32 13.58 13.97
N ASP A 8 -36.34 13.11 13.25
CA ASP A 8 -37.73 13.39 13.60
C ASP A 8 -38.06 12.81 14.98
N GLY A 9 -38.51 13.65 15.91
CA GLY A 9 -38.72 13.29 17.33
C GLY A 9 -37.55 13.57 18.28
N ILE A 10 -36.39 14.02 17.79
CA ILE A 10 -35.25 14.45 18.62
C ILE A 10 -35.28 15.96 18.85
N ASP A 11 -34.66 16.41 19.94
CA ASP A 11 -34.48 17.83 20.24
C ASP A 11 -33.81 18.57 19.06
N LYS A 12 -34.52 19.54 18.46
CA LYS A 12 -34.06 20.25 17.26
C LYS A 12 -32.71 20.93 17.46
N TYR A 13 -32.46 21.46 18.66
CA TYR A 13 -31.18 22.08 18.98
C TYR A 13 -30.03 21.04 18.93
N ALA A 14 -30.26 19.84 19.44
CA ALA A 14 -29.28 18.77 19.40
C ALA A 14 -28.95 18.35 17.97
N ALA A 15 -29.99 18.17 17.13
CA ALA A 15 -29.82 17.81 15.72
C ALA A 15 -29.02 18.88 14.94
N ASP A 16 -29.35 20.15 15.12
CA ASP A 16 -28.65 21.25 14.44
C ASP A 16 -27.21 21.40 14.94
N LEU A 17 -26.98 21.26 16.24
CA LEU A 17 -25.64 21.27 16.84
C LEU A 17 -24.76 20.15 16.25
N ILE A 18 -25.28 18.91 16.22
CA ILE A 18 -24.55 17.75 15.72
C ILE A 18 -24.26 17.90 14.23
N ARG A 19 -25.25 18.27 13.42
CA ARG A 19 -25.07 18.50 11.98
C ARG A 19 -24.00 19.56 11.70
N HIS A 20 -24.01 20.65 12.48
CA HIS A 20 -23.02 21.71 12.33
C HIS A 20 -21.62 21.22 12.73
N LYS A 21 -21.48 20.54 13.86
CA LYS A 21 -20.19 20.05 14.37
C LYS A 21 -19.60 18.94 13.49
N ALA A 22 -20.41 17.99 13.02
CA ALA A 22 -19.96 16.96 12.08
C ALA A 22 -19.45 17.59 10.78
N ARG A 23 -20.15 18.58 10.23
CA ARG A 23 -19.67 19.33 9.06
C ARG A 23 -18.35 20.07 9.33
N GLN A 24 -18.14 20.58 10.54
CA GLN A 24 -16.86 21.22 10.92
C GLN A 24 -15.70 20.24 11.06
N LEU A 25 -15.96 18.93 11.16
CA LEU A 25 -14.95 17.88 11.20
C LEU A 25 -14.54 17.39 9.82
N VAL A 26 -15.41 17.53 8.81
CA VAL A 26 -15.04 17.23 7.42
C VAL A 26 -13.85 18.09 6.99
N GLY A 27 -12.86 17.46 6.38
CA GLY A 27 -11.58 18.06 5.99
C GLY A 27 -10.56 18.16 7.14
N LYS A 28 -10.88 17.71 8.35
CA LYS A 28 -9.95 17.64 9.48
C LYS A 28 -9.68 16.18 9.83
N ALA A 29 -8.47 15.89 10.30
CA ALA A 29 -8.08 14.56 10.78
C ALA A 29 -8.41 13.40 9.80
N GLY A 30 -8.42 13.68 8.49
CA GLY A 30 -8.72 12.71 7.43
C GLY A 30 -10.19 12.43 7.18
N PHE A 31 -11.12 13.11 7.86
CA PHE A 31 -12.56 12.93 7.61
C PHE A 31 -12.98 13.55 6.27
N THR A 32 -13.78 12.80 5.52
CA THR A 32 -14.34 13.16 4.22
C THR A 32 -15.83 13.50 4.34
N GLU A 33 -16.44 14.00 3.26
CA GLU A 33 -17.89 14.21 3.22
C GLU A 33 -18.69 12.91 3.38
N ASP A 34 -18.08 11.76 3.05
CA ASP A 34 -18.72 10.44 3.17
C ASP A 34 -18.76 9.97 4.63
N ASP A 35 -17.81 10.40 5.47
CA ASP A 35 -17.80 10.12 6.91
C ASP A 35 -18.83 10.96 7.68
N ARG A 36 -19.40 11.99 7.05
CA ARG A 36 -20.28 12.94 7.74
C ARG A 36 -21.54 12.28 8.34
N PRO A 37 -22.30 11.44 7.62
CA PRO A 37 -23.48 10.78 8.20
C PRO A 37 -23.12 9.90 9.40
N ASP A 38 -21.96 9.25 9.36
CA ASP A 38 -21.47 8.39 10.43
C ASP A 38 -21.08 9.20 11.66
N LEU A 39 -20.36 10.31 11.47
CA LEU A 39 -20.02 11.26 12.54
C LEU A 39 -21.27 11.83 13.21
N GLU A 40 -22.30 12.19 12.42
CA GLU A 40 -23.55 12.68 12.97
C GLU A 40 -24.27 11.62 13.81
N GLN A 41 -24.32 10.35 13.35
CA GLN A 41 -24.93 9.27 14.11
C GLN A 41 -24.16 8.94 15.39
N GLU A 42 -22.83 8.86 15.32
CA GLU A 42 -21.98 8.57 16.48
C GLU A 42 -22.19 9.60 17.59
N LEU A 43 -22.17 10.90 17.23
CA LEU A 43 -22.43 12.00 18.17
C LEU A 43 -23.85 11.96 18.72
N MET A 44 -24.84 11.59 17.91
CA MET A 44 -26.24 11.47 18.36
C MET A 44 -26.41 10.33 19.37
N ILE A 45 -25.78 9.18 19.11
CA ILE A 45 -25.83 8.02 20.00
C ILE A 45 -25.21 8.36 21.36
N ASP A 46 -24.00 8.93 21.39
CA ASP A 46 -23.36 9.32 22.65
C ASP A 46 -24.21 10.36 23.42
N LEU A 47 -24.77 11.33 22.70
CA LEU A 47 -25.67 12.32 23.30
C LEU A 47 -26.88 11.66 23.95
N LEU A 48 -27.64 10.85 23.22
CA LEU A 48 -28.85 10.19 23.73
C LEU A 48 -28.56 9.31 24.95
N GLN A 49 -27.44 8.58 24.94
CA GLN A 49 -27.03 7.76 26.07
C GLN A 49 -26.73 8.58 27.32
N ARG A 50 -26.09 9.75 27.18
CA ARG A 50 -25.72 10.62 28.31
C ARG A 50 -26.84 11.54 28.77
N MET A 51 -27.82 11.82 27.91
CA MET A 51 -28.98 12.65 28.23
C MET A 51 -29.75 12.15 29.46
N ARG A 52 -29.75 10.84 29.74
CA ARG A 52 -30.35 10.24 30.95
C ARG A 52 -29.76 10.74 32.27
N HIS A 53 -28.56 11.32 32.24
CA HIS A 53 -27.87 11.85 33.42
C HIS A 53 -27.97 13.37 33.55
N PHE A 54 -28.81 14.02 32.74
CA PHE A 54 -29.01 15.46 32.81
C PHE A 54 -29.58 15.87 34.18
N ASN A 55 -28.95 16.86 34.82
CA ASN A 55 -29.43 17.45 36.05
C ASN A 55 -29.66 18.96 35.87
N PRO A 56 -30.92 19.44 35.90
CA PRO A 56 -31.25 20.84 35.68
C PRO A 56 -30.72 21.79 36.77
N ALA A 57 -30.41 21.29 37.97
CA ALA A 57 -29.83 22.11 39.03
C ALA A 57 -28.37 22.51 38.75
N LYS A 58 -27.68 21.83 37.81
CA LYS A 58 -26.26 22.07 37.50
C LYS A 58 -26.05 22.92 36.25
N ALA A 59 -26.91 22.81 35.25
CA ALA A 59 -26.75 23.52 33.98
C ALA A 59 -28.04 23.54 33.15
N LYS A 60 -28.08 24.43 32.14
CA LYS A 60 -29.11 24.40 31.09
C LYS A 60 -28.91 23.17 30.19
N LYS A 61 -30.01 22.63 29.67
CA LYS A 61 -30.04 21.46 28.78
C LYS A 61 -29.13 21.64 27.55
N THR A 62 -29.17 22.82 26.92
CA THR A 62 -28.34 23.16 25.75
C THR A 62 -26.85 23.15 26.07
N THR A 63 -26.45 23.68 27.22
CA THR A 63 -25.04 23.66 27.69
C THR A 63 -24.56 22.24 27.96
N PHE A 64 -25.42 21.40 28.53
CA PHE A 64 -25.11 19.99 28.76
C PHE A 64 -24.92 19.23 27.44
N MET A 65 -25.82 19.42 26.47
CA MET A 65 -25.70 18.85 25.13
C MET A 65 -24.41 19.29 24.43
N ALA A 66 -24.11 20.59 24.43
CA ALA A 66 -22.91 21.14 23.83
C ALA A 66 -21.64 20.51 24.41
N ARG A 67 -21.54 20.40 25.75
CA ARG A 67 -20.39 19.78 26.41
C ARG A 67 -20.22 18.30 26.07
N ILE A 68 -21.31 17.55 25.93
CA ILE A 68 -21.24 16.13 25.56
C ILE A 68 -20.68 15.99 24.15
N VAL A 69 -21.27 16.71 23.20
CA VAL A 69 -20.84 16.70 21.80
C VAL A 69 -19.38 17.11 21.68
N GLU A 70 -18.97 18.20 22.34
CA GLU A 70 -17.58 18.68 22.29
C GLU A 70 -16.59 17.67 22.88
N ARG A 71 -16.92 17.04 24.00
CA ARG A 71 -16.06 16.02 24.62
C ARG A 71 -15.92 14.78 23.72
N HIS A 72 -17.01 14.35 23.09
CA HIS A 72 -16.97 13.19 22.19
C HIS A 72 -16.13 13.50 20.94
N ILE A 73 -16.26 14.70 20.37
CA ILE A 73 -15.41 15.17 19.27
C ILE A 73 -13.93 15.14 19.65
N SER A 74 -13.56 15.63 20.85
CA SER A 74 -12.18 15.55 21.33
C SER A 74 -11.69 14.10 21.39
N THR A 75 -12.52 13.18 21.86
CA THR A 75 -12.19 11.75 21.94
C THR A 75 -11.96 11.14 20.55
N ILE A 76 -12.83 11.47 19.58
CA ILE A 76 -12.68 11.04 18.18
C ILE A 76 -11.36 11.55 17.59
N LEU A 77 -11.06 12.83 17.78
CA LEU A 77 -9.84 13.45 17.26
C LEU A 77 -8.59 12.84 17.90
N GLU A 78 -8.57 12.68 19.23
CA GLU A 78 -7.48 12.03 19.97
C GLU A 78 -7.24 10.61 19.47
N ALA A 79 -8.31 9.81 19.30
CA ALA A 79 -8.20 8.46 18.75
C ALA A 79 -7.63 8.45 17.33
N ARG A 80 -8.03 9.42 16.49
CA ARG A 80 -7.48 9.56 15.13
C ARG A 80 -6.01 9.95 15.11
N PHE A 81 -5.57 10.84 15.99
CA PHE A 81 -4.16 11.20 16.09
C PHE A 81 -3.29 10.10 16.72
N ALA A 82 -3.87 9.24 17.57
CA ALA A 82 -3.16 8.13 18.20
C ALA A 82 -3.00 6.91 17.27
N GLN A 83 -3.89 6.73 16.30
CA GLN A 83 -3.71 5.71 15.26
C GLN A 83 -2.46 6.08 14.44
N CYS A 84 -1.42 5.23 14.46
CA CYS A 84 -0.13 5.42 13.76
C CYS A 84 -0.24 5.54 12.22
N ARG A 85 -1.45 5.65 11.68
CA ARG A 85 -1.73 5.83 10.27
C ARG A 85 -1.83 7.33 10.01
N ASP A 86 -0.76 7.91 9.46
CA ASP A 86 -0.79 9.31 9.05
C ASP A 86 -1.77 9.47 7.89
N TRP A 87 -2.99 9.91 8.22
CA TRP A 87 -4.06 10.16 7.26
C TRP A 87 -3.65 11.18 6.19
N ARG A 88 -2.63 12.02 6.43
CA ARG A 88 -2.08 12.93 5.41
C ARG A 88 -1.36 12.19 4.29
N LEU A 89 -0.85 10.99 4.56
CA LEU A 89 -0.14 10.16 3.58
C LEU A 89 -1.10 9.23 2.81
N CYS A 90 -2.34 9.06 3.28
CA CYS A 90 -3.38 8.27 2.61
C CYS A 90 -4.20 9.09 1.59
N GLN A 91 -3.52 9.85 0.72
CA GLN A 91 -4.17 10.76 -0.26
C GLN A 91 -4.66 10.05 -1.51
N THR A 92 -4.22 8.82 -1.74
CA THR A 92 -4.31 8.13 -3.02
C THR A 92 -4.97 6.77 -2.85
N SER A 93 -5.98 6.51 -3.70
CA SER A 93 -6.64 5.21 -3.73
C SER A 93 -5.78 4.21 -4.50
N LEU A 94 -5.80 2.95 -4.07
CA LEU A 94 -5.24 1.83 -4.82
C LEU A 94 -6.07 1.50 -6.07
N ASN A 95 -7.37 1.80 -6.03
CA ASN A 95 -8.27 1.64 -7.17
C ASN A 95 -8.34 2.92 -8.04
N GLU A 96 -7.41 3.85 -7.85
CA GLU A 96 -7.38 5.05 -8.70
C GLU A 96 -6.96 4.64 -10.12
N PRO A 97 -7.74 4.99 -11.15
CA PRO A 97 -7.38 4.72 -12.54
C PRO A 97 -6.14 5.52 -12.94
N LEU A 98 -5.12 4.84 -13.45
CA LEU A 98 -3.91 5.43 -14.03
C LEU A 98 -3.79 5.05 -15.50
N ASP A 99 -3.25 5.97 -16.30
CA ASP A 99 -2.92 5.71 -17.71
C ASP A 99 -1.71 4.77 -17.77
N ASN A 100 -1.86 3.66 -18.49
CA ASN A 100 -0.81 2.66 -18.66
C ASN A 100 0.12 2.95 -19.84
N GLY A 101 -0.10 4.02 -20.60
CA GLY A 101 0.70 4.40 -21.76
C GLY A 101 0.38 3.61 -23.04
N GLU A 102 -0.48 2.60 -22.97
CA GLU A 102 -1.02 1.83 -24.10
C GLU A 102 -2.42 2.31 -24.53
N GLY A 103 -2.89 3.42 -23.95
CA GLY A 103 -4.22 3.99 -24.20
C GLY A 103 -5.33 3.29 -23.42
N ASP A 104 -4.99 2.48 -22.42
CA ASP A 104 -5.92 1.84 -21.50
C ASP A 104 -5.67 2.33 -20.06
N THR A 105 -6.67 2.14 -19.20
CA THR A 105 -6.67 2.62 -17.83
C THR A 105 -6.63 1.44 -16.88
N THR A 106 -5.61 1.38 -16.02
CA THR A 106 -5.42 0.29 -15.06
C THR A 106 -5.41 0.85 -13.64
N GLU A 107 -5.81 0.07 -12.64
CA GLU A 107 -5.85 0.54 -11.25
C GLU A 107 -4.42 0.73 -10.71
N ARG A 108 -4.21 1.76 -9.87
CA ARG A 108 -2.90 2.06 -9.27
C ARG A 108 -2.25 0.84 -8.61
N ILE A 109 -3.03 -0.05 -8.00
CA ILE A 109 -2.53 -1.28 -7.36
C ILE A 109 -1.72 -2.16 -8.32
N ASP A 110 -2.05 -2.16 -9.60
CA ASP A 110 -1.39 -2.99 -10.62
C ASP A 110 -0.04 -2.42 -11.06
N PHE A 111 0.24 -1.15 -10.72
CA PHE A 111 1.54 -0.49 -10.90
C PHE A 111 2.45 -0.66 -9.68
N LEU A 112 1.95 -1.16 -8.56
CA LEU A 112 2.74 -1.38 -7.35
C LEU A 112 3.40 -2.75 -7.38
N ASP A 113 4.67 -2.80 -6.99
CA ASP A 113 5.35 -4.06 -6.75
C ASP A 113 5.03 -4.66 -5.36
N GLY A 114 5.62 -5.81 -5.07
CA GLY A 114 5.44 -6.50 -3.77
C GLY A 114 5.95 -5.72 -2.56
N GLU A 115 6.75 -4.66 -2.76
CA GLU A 115 7.24 -3.77 -1.72
C GLU A 115 6.44 -2.46 -1.64
N GLY A 116 5.44 -2.27 -2.51
CA GLY A 116 4.59 -1.09 -2.56
C GLY A 116 5.25 0.11 -3.26
N SER A 117 6.30 -0.13 -4.04
CA SER A 117 6.94 0.89 -4.87
C SER A 117 6.27 0.97 -6.24
N LEU A 118 6.16 2.17 -6.80
CA LEU A 118 5.68 2.35 -8.18
C LEU A 118 6.75 1.80 -9.12
N GLY A 119 6.49 0.60 -9.66
CA GLY A 119 7.34 -0.02 -10.66
C GLY A 119 7.20 0.68 -12.01
N SER A 120 8.23 0.62 -12.85
CA SER A 120 8.20 1.18 -14.21
C SER A 120 7.31 0.40 -15.19
N GLY A 121 6.49 -0.54 -14.71
CA GLY A 121 5.65 -1.40 -15.54
C GLY A 121 4.59 -2.12 -14.70
N THR A 122 3.50 -2.53 -15.35
CA THR A 122 2.44 -3.31 -14.71
C THR A 122 2.99 -4.62 -14.16
N ARG A 123 2.33 -5.17 -13.13
CA ARG A 123 2.67 -6.50 -12.61
C ARG A 123 2.75 -7.57 -13.70
N GLU A 124 1.87 -7.47 -14.70
CA GLU A 124 1.84 -8.35 -15.86
C GLU A 124 3.10 -8.22 -16.74
N THR A 125 3.63 -7.01 -16.96
CA THR A 125 4.87 -6.84 -17.74
C THR A 125 6.09 -7.38 -17.01
N ARG A 126 6.14 -7.28 -15.66
CA ARG A 126 7.24 -7.85 -14.88
C ARG A 126 7.20 -9.38 -14.83
N GLU A 127 6.02 -9.97 -14.67
CA GLU A 127 5.85 -11.44 -14.69
C GLU A 127 6.20 -12.00 -16.08
N ARG A 128 5.82 -11.30 -17.16
CA ARG A 128 6.23 -11.63 -18.53
C ARG A 128 7.74 -11.50 -18.72
N LEU A 129 8.36 -10.39 -18.33
CA LEU A 129 9.80 -10.19 -18.44
C LEU A 129 10.58 -11.26 -17.64
N ALA A 130 10.13 -11.58 -16.43
CA ALA A 130 10.75 -12.65 -15.63
C ALA A 130 10.57 -14.03 -16.28
N HIS A 131 9.47 -14.26 -16.99
CA HIS A 131 9.25 -15.49 -17.75
C HIS A 131 10.18 -15.55 -18.97
N GLU A 132 10.30 -14.46 -19.74
CA GLU A 132 11.20 -14.33 -20.88
C GLU A 132 12.66 -14.54 -20.48
N ILE A 133 13.12 -13.87 -19.41
CA ILE A 133 14.48 -14.06 -18.86
C ILE A 133 14.72 -15.52 -18.47
N ARG A 134 13.76 -16.20 -17.84
CA ARG A 134 13.91 -17.62 -17.47
C ARG A 134 13.98 -18.52 -18.70
N MET A 135 13.17 -18.25 -19.73
CA MET A 135 13.21 -19.00 -20.98
C MET A 135 14.55 -18.84 -21.67
N ASP A 136 15.01 -17.60 -21.82
CA ASP A 136 16.27 -17.28 -22.50
C ASP A 136 17.48 -17.80 -21.73
N LEU A 137 17.50 -17.65 -20.40
CA LEU A 137 18.54 -18.22 -19.55
C LEU A 137 18.56 -19.75 -19.64
N GLY A 138 17.39 -20.40 -19.64
CA GLY A 138 17.27 -21.85 -19.80
C GLY A 138 17.84 -22.32 -21.15
N GLN A 139 17.54 -21.59 -22.22
CA GLN A 139 18.04 -21.88 -23.56
C GLN A 139 19.55 -21.66 -23.67
N ALA A 140 20.07 -20.59 -23.07
CA ALA A 140 21.51 -20.31 -23.01
C ALA A 140 22.27 -21.39 -22.24
N ILE A 141 21.77 -21.82 -21.08
CA ILE A 141 22.39 -22.90 -20.30
C ILE A 141 22.36 -24.23 -21.08
N ALA A 142 21.29 -24.49 -21.84
CA ALA A 142 21.14 -25.68 -22.66
C ALA A 142 22.05 -25.71 -23.90
N SER A 143 22.49 -24.55 -24.41
CA SER A 143 23.43 -24.48 -25.53
C SER A 143 24.90 -24.55 -25.09
N LEU A 144 25.19 -24.36 -23.80
CA LEU A 144 26.56 -24.47 -23.27
C LEU A 144 27.11 -25.90 -23.39
N PRO A 145 28.41 -26.03 -23.73
CA PRO A 145 29.18 -27.25 -23.56
C PRO A 145 29.12 -27.76 -22.11
N GLU A 146 29.18 -29.08 -21.93
CA GLU A 146 29.00 -29.77 -20.63
C GLU A 146 29.94 -29.23 -19.54
N GLU A 147 31.20 -28.93 -19.90
CA GLU A 147 32.18 -28.35 -18.96
C GLU A 147 31.80 -26.95 -18.47
N LEU A 148 31.16 -26.13 -19.31
CA LEU A 148 30.72 -24.77 -18.94
C LEU A 148 29.38 -24.81 -18.21
N ARG A 149 28.52 -25.77 -18.53
CA ARG A 149 27.25 -26.00 -17.82
C ARG A 149 27.50 -26.43 -16.37
N ASP A 150 28.43 -27.37 -16.16
CA ASP A 150 28.82 -27.81 -14.79
C ASP A 150 29.38 -26.63 -13.98
N LEU A 151 30.22 -25.79 -14.59
CA LEU A 151 30.71 -24.57 -13.96
C LEU A 151 29.58 -23.61 -13.60
N CYS A 152 28.63 -23.38 -14.51
CA CYS A 152 27.48 -22.50 -14.28
C CYS A 152 26.61 -22.97 -13.11
N LEU A 153 26.35 -24.29 -13.03
CA LEU A 153 25.56 -24.87 -11.94
C LEU A 153 26.27 -24.77 -10.59
N ARG A 154 27.58 -25.03 -10.55
CA ARG A 154 28.36 -24.90 -9.30
C ARG A 154 28.46 -23.45 -8.80
N LEU A 155 28.51 -22.49 -9.72
CA LEU A 155 28.53 -21.07 -9.36
C LEU A 155 27.21 -20.56 -8.78
N HIS A 156 26.12 -21.33 -8.90
CA HIS A 156 24.85 -21.00 -8.26
C HIS A 156 24.97 -21.02 -6.72
N ASP A 157 25.69 -22.00 -6.17
CA ASP A 157 25.72 -22.26 -4.72
C ASP A 157 27.10 -22.09 -4.08
N SER A 158 28.16 -21.87 -4.87
CA SER A 158 29.54 -21.86 -4.39
C SER A 158 30.38 -20.71 -4.92
N THR A 159 31.37 -20.28 -4.14
CA THR A 159 32.33 -19.25 -4.55
C THR A 159 33.38 -19.80 -5.51
N MET A 160 33.98 -18.94 -6.33
CA MET A 160 35.08 -19.31 -7.25
C MET A 160 36.24 -20.06 -6.55
N ALA A 161 36.51 -19.75 -5.28
CA ALA A 161 37.58 -20.41 -4.52
C ALA A 161 37.21 -21.82 -4.03
N GLU A 162 35.92 -22.11 -3.84
CA GLU A 162 35.39 -23.43 -3.51
C GLU A 162 35.30 -24.29 -4.78
N VAL A 163 34.76 -23.74 -5.86
CA VAL A 163 34.68 -24.43 -7.16
C VAL A 163 36.06 -24.85 -7.66
N ALA A 164 37.09 -24.00 -7.53
CA ALA A 164 38.47 -24.38 -7.91
C ALA A 164 39.01 -25.56 -7.07
N ARG A 165 38.68 -25.62 -5.79
CA ARG A 165 39.09 -26.70 -4.88
C ARG A 165 38.35 -28.00 -5.18
N GLU A 166 37.06 -27.93 -5.45
CA GLU A 166 36.23 -29.10 -5.79
C GLU A 166 36.59 -29.71 -7.15
N MET A 167 36.84 -28.86 -8.15
CA MET A 167 37.20 -29.27 -9.50
C MET A 167 38.67 -29.70 -9.62
N GLY A 168 39.49 -29.45 -8.59
CA GLY A 168 40.92 -29.79 -8.59
C GLY A 168 41.74 -29.04 -9.63
N ILE A 169 41.26 -27.90 -10.14
CA ILE A 169 41.90 -27.11 -11.21
C ILE A 169 42.48 -25.79 -10.69
N PRO A 170 43.57 -25.29 -11.32
CA PRO A 170 44.12 -23.98 -10.99
C PRO A 170 43.08 -22.85 -11.18
N ARG A 171 43.12 -21.84 -10.29
CA ARG A 171 42.24 -20.66 -10.36
C ARG A 171 42.30 -19.96 -11.71
N THR A 172 43.48 -19.86 -12.31
CA THR A 172 43.68 -19.25 -13.63
C THR A 172 42.84 -19.94 -14.71
N THR A 173 42.86 -21.28 -14.76
CA THR A 173 42.02 -22.07 -15.68
C THR A 173 40.53 -21.90 -15.41
N LEU A 174 40.13 -21.74 -14.15
CA LEU A 174 38.74 -21.48 -13.80
C LEU A 174 38.27 -20.09 -14.27
N TYR A 175 39.12 -19.07 -14.13
CA TYR A 175 38.83 -17.72 -14.65
C TYR A 175 38.76 -17.68 -16.18
N ASP A 176 39.60 -18.46 -16.89
CA ASP A 176 39.50 -18.60 -18.35
C ASP A 176 38.17 -19.24 -18.76
N ARG A 177 37.71 -20.27 -18.04
CA ARG A 177 36.39 -20.88 -18.26
C ARG A 177 35.24 -19.92 -17.95
N LEU A 178 35.38 -19.10 -16.90
CA LEU A 178 34.41 -18.05 -16.57
C LEU A 178 34.34 -16.99 -17.68
N SER A 179 35.46 -16.62 -18.31
CA SER A 179 35.45 -15.71 -19.46
C SER A 179 34.64 -16.30 -20.61
N LYS A 180 34.88 -17.57 -20.96
CA LYS A 180 34.11 -18.26 -22.01
C LYS A 180 32.63 -18.38 -21.68
N LEU A 181 32.29 -18.59 -20.42
CA LEU A 181 30.90 -18.59 -19.94
C LEU A 181 30.22 -17.22 -20.16
N ARG A 182 30.93 -16.13 -19.82
CA ARG A 182 30.45 -14.77 -20.04
C ARG A 182 30.26 -14.45 -21.52
N ASP A 183 31.20 -14.86 -22.36
CA ASP A 183 31.11 -14.66 -23.80
C ASP A 183 29.94 -15.43 -24.39
N ALA A 184 29.70 -16.67 -23.95
CA ALA A 184 28.54 -17.46 -24.37
C ALA A 184 27.19 -16.83 -23.94
N PHE A 185 27.11 -16.25 -22.74
CA PHE A 185 25.91 -15.53 -22.31
C PHE A 185 25.71 -14.20 -23.05
N ARG A 186 26.79 -13.51 -23.42
CA ARG A 186 26.73 -12.34 -24.30
C ARG A 186 26.21 -12.72 -25.69
N GLU A 187 26.73 -13.79 -26.30
CA GLU A 187 26.26 -14.28 -27.60
C GLU A 187 24.78 -14.72 -27.58
N ALA A 188 24.29 -15.17 -26.42
CA ALA A 188 22.88 -15.50 -26.22
C ALA A 188 21.96 -14.29 -26.02
N GLY A 189 22.48 -13.05 -26.07
CA GLY A 189 21.67 -11.83 -25.94
C GLY A 189 21.27 -11.49 -24.51
N LEU A 190 21.84 -12.14 -23.49
CA LEU A 190 21.48 -11.88 -22.09
C LEU A 190 21.96 -10.50 -21.58
N GLU A 191 22.82 -9.80 -22.34
CA GLU A 191 23.21 -8.42 -22.03
C GLU A 191 22.06 -7.43 -22.24
N ASP A 192 21.06 -7.76 -23.05
CA ASP A 192 19.90 -6.88 -23.31
C ASP A 192 18.96 -6.74 -22.10
N TYR A 193 19.19 -7.53 -21.04
CA TYR A 193 18.41 -7.52 -19.79
C TYR A 193 19.09 -6.77 -18.63
N LEU A 194 20.30 -6.23 -18.82
CA LEU A 194 21.10 -5.52 -17.80
C LEU A 194 21.00 -3.99 -17.93
#